data_AF-A0A957JMS1-F1
#
_entry.id   AF-A0A957JMS1-F1
#
_cell.length_a   1.000
_cell.length_b   1.000
_cell.length_c   1.000
_cell.angle_alpha   90.00
_cell.angle_beta   90.00
_cell.angle_gamma   90.00
#
_symmetry.space_group_name_H-M   'P 1'
#
loop_
_entity.id
_entity.type
_entity.pdbx_description
1 polymer ?
#
loop_
_entity_poly.entity_id
_entity_poly.type
_entity_poly.pdbx_seq_one_letter_code
_entity_poly.pdbx_strand_id
1 'polypeptide(L)'
;HTFDIVQPDICYLGGVTRMLRLAKMAQEAELPFTPHTANLSFVTIFTLHIMGAIPNPGPYVEFSIEAEDYYPWQLGLYEPMPQATNGHVQIPTGPGWGVEINPDWLKGAVYQVSNRQRFFSNQYSVIGNQ
;
A
#
# COMPACT_ATOMS: atom_id res chain seq x y z
N HIS A 1 5.99 19.74 15.72
CA HIS A 1 5.83 18.59 14.81
C HIS A 1 4.35 18.46 14.47
N THR A 2 4.01 18.19 13.20
CA THR A 2 2.61 18.09 12.72
C THR A 2 2.10 16.64 12.76
N PHE A 3 3.02 15.67 12.75
CA PHE A 3 2.77 14.23 12.86
C PHE A 3 4.02 13.56 13.42
N ASP A 4 3.85 12.33 13.93
CA ASP A 4 4.92 11.55 14.57
C ASP A 4 5.28 10.28 13.78
N ILE A 5 4.47 9.87 12.80
CA ILE A 5 4.67 8.65 12.00
C ILE A 5 4.40 8.97 10.53
N VAL A 6 5.27 8.50 9.62
CA VAL A 6 5.09 8.68 8.18
C VAL A 6 4.41 7.43 7.61
N GLN A 7 3.21 7.58 7.04
CA GLN A 7 2.40 6.46 6.52
C GLN A 7 2.03 6.58 5.02
N PRO A 8 3.02 6.64 4.12
CA PRO A 8 2.77 6.73 2.69
C PRO A 8 2.24 5.41 2.12
N ASP A 9 1.45 5.49 1.05
CA ASP A 9 1.11 4.36 0.18
C ASP A 9 2.03 4.39 -1.05
N ILE A 10 2.68 3.27 -1.38
CA ILE A 10 3.64 3.21 -2.51
C ILE A 10 2.97 3.44 -3.88
N CYS A 11 1.73 2.99 -4.06
CA CYS A 11 0.95 3.14 -5.29
C CYS A 11 0.40 4.56 -5.43
N TYR A 12 0.17 5.29 -4.34
CA TYR A 12 -0.26 6.69 -4.39
C TYR A 12 0.90 7.68 -4.42
N LEU A 13 1.98 7.39 -3.70
CA LEU A 13 3.14 8.29 -3.64
C LEU A 13 3.89 8.33 -4.97
N GLY A 14 3.81 7.29 -5.80
CA GLY A 14 4.43 7.22 -7.12
C GLY A 14 5.63 6.25 -7.18
N GLY A 15 5.52 5.11 -6.51
CA GLY A 15 6.42 3.97 -6.65
C GLY A 15 7.70 4.04 -5.80
N VAL A 16 8.52 2.99 -5.97
CA VAL A 16 9.72 2.70 -5.18
C VAL A 16 10.66 3.89 -5.03
N THR A 17 10.99 4.58 -6.13
CA THR A 17 11.97 5.70 -6.07
C THR A 17 11.50 6.83 -5.18
N ARG A 18 10.22 7.20 -5.25
CA ARG A 18 9.66 8.27 -4.41
C ARG A 18 9.50 7.80 -2.97
N MET A 19 9.18 6.53 -2.79
CA MET A 19 9.12 5.88 -1.48
C MET A 19 10.46 5.93 -0.74
N LEU A 20 11.55 5.55 -1.39
CA LEU A 20 12.89 5.56 -0.80
C LEU A 20 13.38 6.99 -0.47
N ARG A 21 13.02 7.97 -1.31
CA ARG A 21 13.31 9.39 -1.02
C ARG A 21 12.59 9.85 0.24
N LEU A 22 11.30 9.53 0.37
CA LEU A 22 10.53 9.89 1.57
C LEU A 22 11.01 9.12 2.82
N ALA A 23 11.37 7.85 2.69
CA ALA A 23 11.95 7.07 3.78
C ALA A 23 13.24 7.70 4.31
N LYS A 24 14.10 8.18 3.40
CA LYS A 24 15.30 8.94 3.77
C LYS A 24 14.97 10.24 4.50
N MET A 25 13.98 11.01 4.01
CA MET A 25 13.55 12.24 4.71
C MET A 25 12.99 11.94 6.10
N ALA A 26 12.23 10.85 6.25
CA ALA A 26 11.72 10.39 7.54
C ALA A 26 12.87 9.99 8.48
N GLN A 27 13.89 9.31 7.95
CA GLN A 27 15.09 8.94 8.70
C GLN A 27 15.84 10.18 9.22
N GLU A 28 16.04 11.18 8.36
CA GLU A 28 16.69 12.46 8.72
C GLU A 28 15.90 13.24 9.77
N ALA A 29 14.57 13.06 9.81
CA ALA A 29 13.68 13.65 10.80
C ALA A 29 13.48 12.78 12.06
N GLU A 30 14.17 11.64 12.16
CA GLU A 30 14.05 10.67 13.26
C GLU A 30 12.62 10.13 13.43
N LEU A 31 11.86 10.04 12.34
CA LEU A 31 10.48 9.55 12.33
C LEU A 31 10.39 8.09 11.85
N PRO A 32 9.58 7.24 12.51
CA PRO A 32 9.27 5.91 12.03
C PRO A 32 8.52 5.96 10.69
N PHE A 33 8.82 4.97 9.84
CA PHE A 33 8.25 4.84 8.49
C PHE A 33 7.38 3.58 8.41
N THR A 34 6.06 3.76 8.46
CA THR A 34 5.06 2.67 8.51
C THR A 34 4.09 2.80 7.34
N PRO A 35 4.43 2.31 6.14
CA PRO A 35 3.60 2.50 4.95
C PRO A 35 2.18 1.96 5.10
N HIS A 36 1.25 2.59 4.38
CA HIS A 36 -0.15 2.19 4.30
C HIS A 36 -0.34 1.05 3.30
N THR A 37 -1.14 0.05 3.68
CA THR A 37 -1.48 -1.14 2.88
C THR A 37 -2.89 -1.63 3.21
N ALA A 38 -3.90 -1.09 2.54
CA ALA A 38 -5.32 -1.36 2.82
C ALA A 38 -5.81 -2.80 2.53
N ASN A 39 -5.06 -3.59 1.74
CA ASN A 39 -5.51 -4.89 1.24
C ASN A 39 -4.32 -5.79 0.86
N LEU A 40 -4.61 -7.06 0.55
CA LEU A 40 -3.63 -8.07 0.14
C LEU A 40 -3.32 -7.99 -1.36
N SER A 41 -3.34 -6.81 -1.96
CA SER A 41 -2.83 -6.62 -3.33
C SER A 41 -1.31 -6.43 -3.35
N PHE A 42 -0.76 -6.18 -4.54
CA PHE A 42 0.65 -5.85 -4.72
C PHE A 42 1.14 -4.66 -3.88
N VAL A 43 0.25 -3.78 -3.39
CA VAL A 43 0.64 -2.72 -2.43
C VAL A 43 1.31 -3.30 -1.19
N THR A 44 0.83 -4.46 -0.69
CA THR A 44 1.41 -5.17 0.45
C THR A 44 2.77 -5.76 0.11
N ILE A 45 2.89 -6.42 -1.04
CA ILE A 45 4.17 -7.02 -1.48
C ILE A 45 5.25 -5.94 -1.63
N PHE A 46 4.93 -4.85 -2.33
CA PHE A 46 5.85 -3.75 -2.52
C PHE A 46 6.27 -3.12 -1.20
N THR A 47 5.33 -2.94 -0.28
CA THR A 47 5.60 -2.39 1.05
C THR A 47 6.53 -3.28 1.87
N LEU A 48 6.30 -4.60 1.89
CA LEU A 48 7.18 -5.55 2.60
C LEU A 48 8.63 -5.45 2.12
N HIS A 49 8.83 -5.41 0.80
CA HIS A 49 10.17 -5.24 0.21
C HIS A 49 10.80 -3.89 0.55
N ILE A 50 10.03 -2.79 0.54
CA ILE A 50 10.54 -1.48 0.97
C ILE A 50 10.94 -1.48 2.43
N MET A 51 10.10 -2.02 3.32
CA MET A 51 10.38 -2.09 4.76
C MET A 51 11.64 -2.92 5.05
N GLY A 52 11.89 -3.99 4.29
CA GLY A 52 13.11 -4.77 4.39
C GLY A 52 14.37 -4.08 3.83
N ALA A 53 14.21 -3.05 3.01
CA ALA A 53 15.32 -2.37 2.31
C ALA A 53 15.76 -1.05 2.95
N ILE A 54 14.96 -0.47 3.84
CA ILE A 54 15.25 0.82 4.49
C ILE A 54 15.84 0.62 5.89
N PRO A 55 16.63 1.60 6.41
CA PRO A 55 17.24 1.49 7.74
C PRO A 55 16.31 1.89 8.90
N ASN A 56 15.17 2.54 8.62
CA ASN A 56 14.21 3.05 9.61
C ASN A 56 12.78 2.51 9.43
N PRO A 57 12.58 1.19 9.17
CA PRO A 57 11.23 0.67 9.09
C PRO A 57 10.53 0.84 10.45
N GLY A 58 9.27 1.25 10.42
CA GLY A 58 8.43 1.22 11.60
C GLY A 58 8.25 -0.21 12.13
N PRO A 59 7.82 -0.36 13.39
CA PRO A 59 7.72 -1.66 14.05
C PRO A 59 6.61 -2.56 13.50
N TYR A 60 5.69 -2.03 12.70
CA TYR A 60 4.50 -2.71 12.23
C TYR A 60 4.28 -2.49 10.74
N VAL A 61 3.60 -3.44 10.10
CA VAL A 61 3.05 -3.32 8.75
C VAL A 61 1.53 -3.41 8.87
N GLU A 62 0.80 -2.58 8.12
CA GLU A 62 -0.64 -2.75 8.03
C GLU A 62 -0.94 -4.02 7.22
N PHE A 63 -1.76 -4.92 7.77
CA PHE A 63 -2.03 -6.20 7.13
C PHE A 63 -3.52 -6.48 7.22
N SER A 64 -4.16 -6.61 6.06
CA SER A 64 -5.61 -6.82 5.99
C SER A 64 -6.00 -8.18 6.57
N ILE A 65 -7.00 -8.16 7.45
CA ILE A 65 -7.65 -9.36 8.04
C ILE A 65 -9.11 -9.47 7.61
N GLU A 66 -9.50 -8.67 6.62
CA GLU A 66 -10.88 -8.60 6.14
C GLU A 66 -11.33 -9.95 5.61
N ALA A 67 -12.61 -10.26 5.82
CA ALA A 67 -13.21 -11.49 5.31
C ALA A 67 -13.17 -11.55 3.78
N GLU A 68 -13.24 -12.76 3.24
CA GLU A 68 -13.15 -13.03 1.80
C GLU A 68 -14.19 -12.25 0.97
N ASP A 69 -15.34 -11.93 1.56
CA ASP A 69 -16.42 -11.20 0.90
C ASP A 69 -16.24 -9.67 0.87
N TYR A 70 -15.30 -9.12 1.65
CA TYR A 70 -15.04 -7.67 1.71
C TYR A 70 -14.22 -7.18 0.51
N TYR A 71 -13.15 -7.91 0.17
CA TYR A 71 -12.36 -7.69 -1.06
C TYR A 71 -12.21 -8.99 -1.86
N PRO A 72 -13.28 -9.51 -2.50
CA PRO A 72 -13.23 -10.81 -3.18
C PRO A 72 -12.16 -10.88 -4.27
N TRP A 73 -11.87 -9.74 -4.91
CA TRP A 73 -10.90 -9.64 -5.99
C TRP A 73 -9.44 -9.89 -5.54
N GLN A 74 -9.11 -9.84 -4.25
CA GLN A 74 -7.73 -10.06 -3.78
C GLN A 74 -7.37 -11.56 -3.66
N LEU A 75 -8.38 -12.44 -3.62
CA LEU A 75 -8.18 -13.87 -3.37
C LEU A 75 -7.51 -14.54 -4.56
N GLY A 76 -6.38 -15.20 -4.31
CA GLY A 76 -5.61 -15.89 -5.33
C GLY A 76 -5.02 -14.95 -6.39
N LEU A 77 -4.86 -13.65 -6.11
CA LEU A 77 -4.29 -12.67 -7.03
C LEU A 77 -2.88 -13.06 -7.50
N TYR A 78 -2.08 -13.61 -6.58
CA TYR A 78 -0.73 -14.09 -6.82
C TYR A 78 -0.40 -15.25 -5.85
N GLU A 79 0.67 -15.98 -6.13
CA GLU A 79 1.19 -17.04 -5.26
C GLU A 79 2.71 -16.88 -5.05
N PRO A 80 3.23 -17.11 -3.83
CA PRO A 80 2.48 -17.39 -2.60
C PRO A 80 1.76 -16.16 -2.04
N MET A 81 0.56 -16.34 -1.50
CA MET A 81 -0.10 -15.30 -0.69
C MET A 81 0.63 -15.10 0.66
N PRO A 82 0.96 -13.85 1.07
CA PRO A 82 1.48 -13.55 2.39
C PRO A 82 0.56 -14.05 3.48
N GLN A 83 1.16 -14.58 4.55
CA GLN A 83 0.44 -15.03 5.74
C GLN A 83 1.08 -14.39 6.96
N ALA A 84 0.24 -13.92 7.89
CA ALA A 84 0.69 -13.50 9.20
C ALA A 84 0.82 -14.73 10.10
N THR A 85 2.03 -15.04 10.56
CA THR A 85 2.32 -16.13 11.49
C THR A 85 3.01 -15.56 12.72
N ASN A 86 2.48 -15.81 13.92
CA ASN A 86 3.02 -15.31 15.19
C ASN A 86 3.25 -13.79 15.20
N GLY A 87 2.32 -13.02 14.62
CA GLY A 87 2.39 -11.55 14.55
C GLY A 87 3.39 -10.99 13.53
N HIS A 88 3.96 -11.83 12.66
CA HIS A 88 4.92 -11.42 11.65
C HIS A 88 4.47 -11.85 10.26
N VAL A 89 4.84 -11.06 9.25
CA VAL A 89 4.64 -11.38 7.84
C VAL A 89 6.01 -11.52 7.19
N GLN A 90 6.25 -12.63 6.52
CA GLN A 90 7.52 -12.89 5.85
C GLN A 90 7.58 -12.13 4.52
N ILE A 91 8.69 -11.41 4.29
CA ILE A 91 8.98 -10.84 2.97
C ILE A 91 9.24 -12.01 2.01
N PRO A 92 8.55 -12.08 0.85
CA PRO A 92 8.79 -13.13 -0.13
C PRO A 92 10.27 -13.17 -0.58
N THR A 93 10.85 -14.37 -0.61
CA THR A 93 12.31 -14.57 -0.83
C THR A 93 12.68 -14.90 -2.27
N GLY A 94 11.69 -15.12 -3.14
CA GLY A 94 11.91 -15.39 -4.56
C GLY A 94 12.47 -14.16 -5.31
N PRO A 95 12.94 -14.34 -6.55
CA PRO A 95 13.44 -13.25 -7.37
C PRO A 95 12.37 -12.19 -7.63
N GLY A 96 12.81 -10.94 -7.86
CA GLY A 96 11.90 -9.82 -8.07
C GLY A 96 11.02 -9.56 -6.85
N TRP A 97 9.71 -9.67 -7.01
CA TRP A 97 8.75 -9.51 -5.92
C TRP A 97 8.53 -10.77 -5.09
N GLY A 98 9.08 -11.91 -5.54
CA GLY A 98 8.95 -13.20 -4.87
C GLY A 98 7.54 -13.81 -4.92
N VAL A 99 6.68 -13.29 -5.79
CA VAL A 99 5.34 -13.80 -6.07
C VAL A 99 5.09 -13.80 -7.59
N GLU A 100 4.24 -14.72 -8.04
CA GLU A 100 3.79 -14.83 -9.42
C GLU A 100 2.29 -14.55 -9.52
N ILE A 101 1.86 -13.75 -10.50
CA ILE A 101 0.45 -13.47 -10.73
C ILE A 101 -0.25 -14.78 -11.11
N ASN A 102 -1.39 -15.08 -10.48
CA ASN A 102 -2.15 -16.25 -10.84
C ASN A 102 -2.80 -16.06 -12.23
N PRO A 103 -2.46 -16.91 -13.22
CA PRO A 103 -2.96 -16.75 -14.58
C PRO A 103 -4.48 -16.95 -14.68
N ASP A 104 -5.09 -17.77 -13.82
CA ASP A 104 -6.53 -18.00 -13.85
C ASP A 104 -7.30 -16.85 -13.21
N TRP A 105 -6.75 -16.24 -12.16
CA TRP A 105 -7.23 -14.97 -11.63
C TRP A 105 -7.21 -13.88 -12.71
N LEU A 106 -6.08 -13.75 -13.41
CA LEU A 106 -5.91 -12.73 -14.45
C LEU A 106 -6.87 -12.92 -15.63
N LYS A 107 -7.10 -14.17 -16.06
CA LYS A 107 -8.10 -14.48 -17.12
C LYS A 107 -9.52 -14.08 -16.72
N GLY A 108 -9.86 -14.18 -15.44
CA GLY A 108 -11.17 -13.81 -14.90
C GLY A 108 -11.32 -12.31 -14.61
N ALA A 109 -10.24 -11.53 -14.67
CA ALA A 109 -10.26 -10.12 -14.33
C ALA A 109 -11.07 -9.31 -15.36
N VAL A 110 -11.94 -8.42 -14.85
CA VAL A 110 -12.72 -7.51 -15.68
C VAL A 110 -12.07 -6.14 -15.68
N TYR A 111 -11.64 -5.67 -16.85
CA TYR A 111 -11.19 -4.30 -17.00
C TYR A 111 -12.37 -3.34 -16.88
N GLN A 112 -12.26 -2.38 -15.96
CA GLN A 112 -13.26 -1.33 -15.76
C GLN A 112 -12.59 0.03 -15.75
N VAL A 113 -13.23 1.00 -16.40
CA VAL A 113 -12.80 2.40 -16.38
C VAL A 113 -13.71 3.18 -15.45
N SER A 114 -13.14 3.65 -14.35
CA SER A 114 -13.82 4.56 -13.43
C SER A 114 -13.55 6.01 -13.83
N ASN A 115 -14.62 6.79 -13.98
CA ASN A 115 -14.51 8.23 -14.16
C ASN A 115 -14.69 8.92 -12.80
N ARG A 116 -13.81 9.88 -12.48
CA ARG A 116 -13.97 10.69 -11.28
C ARG A 116 -15.21 11.58 -11.43
N GLN A 117 -16.28 11.25 -10.73
CA GLN A 117 -17.39 12.19 -10.55
C GLN A 117 -16.91 13.30 -9.61
N ARG A 118 -16.93 14.55 -10.09
CA ARG A 118 -16.71 15.70 -9.22
C ARG A 118 -17.98 15.90 -8.40
N PHE A 119 -17.96 15.47 -7.14
CA PHE A 119 -18.93 15.92 -6.14
C PHE A 119 -18.62 17.38 -5.80
N PHE A 120 -19.09 18.32 -6.62
CA PHE A 120 -19.25 19.69 -6.14
C PHE A 120 -20.52 19.68 -5.30
N SER A 121 -20.36 19.61 -3.97
CA SER A 121 -21.45 20.02 -3.09
C SER A 121 -21.61 21.53 -3.25
N ASN A 122 -22.80 21.95 -3.69
CA ASN A 122 -23.21 23.34 -3.81
C ASN A 122 -23.41 24.03 -2.44
N GLN A 123 -22.55 23.78 -1.45
CA GLN A 123 -22.74 24.29 -0.08
C GLN A 123 -21.59 25.12 0.50
N TYR A 124 -20.55 25.43 -0.27
CA TYR A 124 -19.61 26.48 0.13
C TYR A 124 -19.34 27.39 -1.07
N SER A 125 -20.21 28.39 -1.24
CA SER A 125 -19.83 29.62 -1.93
C SER A 125 -18.63 30.20 -1.20
N VAL A 126 -17.47 30.24 -1.86
CA VAL A 126 -16.31 30.99 -1.40
C VAL A 126 -16.72 32.47 -1.41
N ILE A 127 -17.10 32.99 -0.25
CA ILE A 127 -17.24 34.43 -0.04
C ILE A 127 -15.80 34.95 0.05
N GLY A 128 -15.37 35.67 -0.99
CA GLY A 128 -14.03 36.25 -1.01
C GLY A 128 -13.64 36.78 -2.38
N ASN A 129 -14.34 37.81 -2.85
CA ASN A 129 -13.77 38.91 -3.63
C ASN A 129 -14.81 40.04 -3.73
N GLN A 130 -14.79 40.91 -2.73
CA GLN A 130 -15.01 42.35 -2.89
C GLN A 130 -13.88 43.05 -2.16
#